data_AF-A0A8T4PEE3-F1
#
_entry.id   AF-A0A8T4PEE3-F1
#
_cell.length_a   1.000
_cell.length_b   1.000
_cell.length_c   1.000
_cell.angle_alpha   90.00
_cell.angle_beta   90.00
_cell.angle_gamma   90.00
#
_symmetry.space_group_name_H-M   'P 1'
#
loop_
_entity.id
_entity.type
_entity.pdbx_description
1 polymer ?
#
loop_
_entity_poly.entity_id
_entity_poly.type
_entity_poly.pdbx_seq_one_letter_code
_entity_poly.pdbx_strand_id
1 'polypeptide(L)'
;TSDEVCSLVIEERKSLRLPMLGIASSNIRRQLKRLKDILLVEKRLNAYRIAENSSLNEIFEERIEKFLLQSINSRIKEYLKKIDEL
;
A
#
# COMPACT_ATOMS: atom_id res chain seq x y z
N THR A 1 8.48 3.68 13.35
CA THR A 1 8.09 2.28 13.63
C THR A 1 6.60 2.06 13.38
N SER A 2 6.10 0.81 13.39
CA SER A 2 4.65 0.57 13.29
C SER A 2 3.89 1.13 14.49
N ASP A 3 4.54 1.19 15.65
CA ASP A 3 3.95 1.71 16.88
C ASP A 3 3.86 3.24 16.84
N GLU A 4 4.89 3.91 16.32
CA GLU A 4 4.81 5.35 15.99
C GLU A 4 3.64 5.66 15.04
N VAL A 5 3.47 4.88 13.97
CA VAL A 5 2.34 5.08 13.04
C VAL A 5 1.00 4.88 13.76
N CYS A 6 0.91 3.91 14.66
CA CYS A 6 -0.28 3.69 15.48
C CYS A 6 -0.60 4.92 16.34
N SER A 7 0.40 5.45 17.05
CA SER A 7 0.26 6.66 17.86
C SER A 7 -0.18 7.86 17.02
N LEU A 8 0.44 8.09 15.85
CA LEU A 8 0.07 9.18 14.94
C LEU A 8 -1.38 9.05 14.45
N VAL A 9 -1.82 7.83 14.08
CA VAL A 9 -3.21 7.59 13.65
C VAL A 9 -4.21 7.86 14.78
N ILE A 10 -3.86 7.52 16.02
CA ILE A 10 -4.70 7.80 17.19
C ILE A 10 -4.83 9.30 17.41
N GLU A 11 -3.72 10.04 17.38
CA GLU A 11 -3.73 11.49 17.58
C GLU A 11 -4.49 12.23 16.47
N GLU A 12 -4.27 11.87 15.20
CA GLU A 12 -5.01 12.44 14.06
C GLU A 12 -6.51 12.16 14.13
N ARG A 13 -6.92 10.95 14.55
CA ARG A 13 -8.35 10.66 14.71
C ARG A 13 -8.98 11.47 15.83
N LYS A 14 -8.27 11.70 16.93
CA LYS A 14 -8.74 12.57 18.02
C LYS A 14 -8.89 14.02 17.54
N SER A 15 -7.88 14.55 16.86
CA SER A 15 -7.90 15.94 16.36
C SER A 15 -9.04 16.17 15.36
N LEU A 16 -9.28 15.20 14.48
CA LEU A 16 -10.33 15.22 13.47
C LEU A 16 -11.70 14.72 13.98
N ARG A 17 -11.81 14.35 15.27
CA ARG A 17 -13.03 13.79 15.89
C ARG A 17 -13.60 12.57 15.13
N LEU A 18 -12.72 11.73 14.59
CA LEU A 18 -13.08 10.52 13.88
C LEU A 18 -13.30 9.35 14.85
N PRO A 19 -14.16 8.37 14.50
CA PRO A 19 -14.33 7.15 15.29
C PRO A 19 -13.01 6.40 15.49
N MET A 20 -12.81 5.80 16.66
CA MET A 20 -11.61 5.03 17.02
C MET A 20 -11.64 3.58 16.50
N LEU A 21 -12.05 3.40 15.25
CA LEU A 21 -12.24 2.08 14.61
C LEU A 21 -11.01 1.61 13.84
N GLY A 22 -10.53 0.40 14.11
CA GLY A 22 -9.41 -0.19 13.38
C GLY A 22 -8.04 0.36 13.76
N ILE A 23 -7.90 0.98 14.93
CA ILE A 23 -6.63 1.51 15.47
C ILE A 23 -5.75 0.45 16.12
N ALA A 24 -6.24 -0.79 16.30
CA ALA A 24 -5.46 -1.85 16.91
C ALA A 24 -4.14 -2.07 16.16
N SER A 25 -3.03 -2.29 16.88
CA SER A 25 -1.69 -2.40 16.26
C SER A 25 -1.61 -3.52 15.22
N SER A 26 -2.37 -4.61 15.39
CA SER A 26 -2.47 -5.69 14.39
C SER A 26 -3.09 -5.20 13.08
N ASN A 27 -4.07 -4.29 13.15
CA ASN A 27 -4.70 -3.69 11.99
C ASN A 27 -3.78 -2.68 11.30
N ILE A 28 -3.10 -1.83 12.08
CA ILE A 28 -2.10 -0.89 11.54
C ILE A 28 -1.01 -1.63 10.77
N ARG A 29 -0.48 -2.73 11.32
CA ARG A 29 0.51 -3.57 10.61
C ARG A 29 -0.04 -4.16 9.31
N ARG A 30 -1.29 -4.62 9.29
CA ARG A 30 -1.95 -5.10 8.05
C ARG A 30 -2.10 -4.00 7.01
N GLN A 31 -2.50 -2.80 7.41
CA GLN A 31 -2.63 -1.67 6.49
C GLN A 31 -1.27 -1.25 5.94
N LEU A 32 -0.25 -1.13 6.78
CA LEU A 32 1.13 -0.86 6.34
C LEU A 32 1.64 -1.92 5.37
N LYS A 33 1.31 -3.19 5.59
CA LYS A 33 1.63 -4.27 4.63
C LYS A 33 0.92 -4.03 3.29
N ARG A 34 -0.39 -3.79 3.29
CA ARG A 34 -1.16 -3.52 2.06
C ARG A 34 -0.60 -2.35 1.27
N LEU A 35 -0.29 -1.25 1.95
CA LEU A 35 0.29 -0.06 1.32
C LEU A 35 1.67 -0.36 0.70
N LYS A 36 2.46 -1.23 1.33
CA LYS A 36 3.76 -1.66 0.79
C LYS A 36 3.59 -2.61 -0.40
N ASP A 37 2.62 -3.53 -0.32
CA ASP A 37 2.34 -4.51 -1.37
C ASP A 37 1.87 -3.81 -2.67
N ILE A 38 1.20 -2.66 -2.56
CA ILE A 38 0.84 -1.79 -3.71
C ILE A 38 1.92 -0.75 -4.04
N LEU A 39 3.11 -0.85 -3.44
CA LEU A 39 4.26 0.01 -3.71
C LEU A 39 4.10 1.49 -3.33
N LEU A 40 3.08 1.84 -2.53
CA LEU A 40 2.81 3.22 -2.10
C LEU A 40 3.73 3.69 -0.98
N VAL A 41 4.09 2.77 -0.07
CA VAL A 41 4.99 3.06 1.05
C VAL A 41 6.14 2.07 1.06
N GLU A 42 7.29 2.50 1.58
CA GLU A 42 8.43 1.64 1.82
C GLU A 42 8.88 1.70 3.28
N LYS A 43 9.49 0.59 3.73
CA LYS A 43 10.09 0.51 5.06
C LYS A 43 11.59 0.75 4.94
N ARG A 44 12.10 1.81 5.56
CA ARG A 44 13.54 2.10 5.69
C ARG A 44 13.93 1.94 7.15
N LEU A 45 14.78 0.95 7.44
CA LEU A 45 15.17 0.57 8.81
C LEU A 45 13.91 0.33 9.67
N ASN A 46 13.66 1.22 10.63
CA ASN A 46 12.54 1.15 11.56
C ASN A 46 11.42 2.16 11.23
N ALA A 47 11.48 2.86 10.10
CA ALA A 47 10.51 3.87 9.70
C ALA A 47 9.78 3.49 8.40
N TYR A 48 8.60 4.09 8.22
CA TYR A 48 7.81 4.01 6.99
C TYR A 48 7.81 5.39 6.32
N ARG A 49 7.91 5.43 5.00
CA ARG A 49 7.78 6.65 4.21
C ARG A 49 7.01 6.39 2.92
N ILE A 50 6.45 7.45 2.34
CA ILE A 50 5.94 7.43 0.96
C ILE A 50 7.10 7.07 0.03
N ALA A 51 6.85 6.19 -0.94
CA ALA A 51 7.88 5.71 -1.83
C ALA A 51 8.63 6.88 -2.52
N GLU A 52 9.95 6.89 -2.41
CA GLU A 52 10.88 7.79 -3.12
C GLU A 52 10.71 9.30 -2.91
N ASN A 53 9.90 9.73 -1.93
CA ASN A 53 9.50 11.15 -1.79
C ASN A 53 8.83 11.72 -3.06
N SER A 54 8.35 10.84 -3.94
CA SER A 54 7.64 11.21 -5.16
C SER A 54 6.21 11.64 -4.84
N SER A 55 5.58 12.34 -5.78
CA SER A 55 4.16 12.67 -5.66
C SER A 55 3.31 11.39 -5.72
N LEU A 56 2.11 11.42 -5.13
CA LEU A 56 1.19 10.27 -5.22
C LEU A 56 0.83 9.92 -6.67
N ASN A 57 0.75 10.93 -7.54
CA ASN A 57 0.46 10.71 -8.95
C ASN A 57 1.60 9.96 -9.65
N GLU A 58 2.84 10.41 -9.44
CA GLU A 58 4.03 9.75 -9.99
C GLU A 58 4.18 8.30 -9.49
N ILE A 59 3.92 8.06 -8.20
CA ILE A 59 3.92 6.70 -7.64
C ILE A 59 2.85 5.84 -8.32
N PHE A 60 1.66 6.40 -8.56
CA PHE A 60 0.60 5.68 -9.24
C PHE A 60 1.00 5.32 -10.67
N GLU A 61 1.43 6.29 -11.48
CA GLU A 61 1.80 6.08 -12.88
C GLU A 61 2.97 5.09 -13.02
N GLU A 62 4.07 5.30 -12.29
CA GLU A 62 5.29 4.51 -12.48
C GLU A 62 5.23 3.14 -11.82
N ARG A 63 4.69 3.03 -10.61
CA ARG A 63 4.76 1.80 -9.81
C ARG A 63 3.48 0.99 -9.87
N ILE A 64 2.33 1.65 -9.83
CA ILE A 64 1.04 0.94 -9.79
C ILE A 64 0.61 0.61 -11.22
N GLU A 65 0.54 1.58 -12.11
CA GLU A 65 0.02 1.40 -13.46
C GLU A 65 1.03 0.68 -14.36
N LYS A 66 2.20 1.28 -14.61
CA LYS A 66 3.21 0.73 -15.54
C LYS A 66 3.86 -0.55 -15.05
N PHE A 67 4.00 -0.74 -13.75
CA PHE A 67 4.68 -1.93 -13.22
C PHE A 67 3.69 -2.99 -12.71
N LEU A 68 2.95 -2.69 -11.64
CA LEU A 68 2.10 -3.68 -10.96
C LEU A 68 0.93 -4.15 -11.84
N LEU A 69 0.13 -3.22 -12.37
CA LEU A 69 -1.03 -3.55 -13.19
C LEU A 69 -0.64 -4.16 -14.53
N GLN A 70 0.42 -3.65 -15.18
CA GLN A 70 0.93 -4.25 -16.41
C GLN A 70 1.35 -5.72 -16.21
N SER A 71 2.08 -6.02 -15.11
CA SER A 71 2.48 -7.39 -14.78
C SER A 71 1.28 -8.30 -14.53
N ILE A 72 0.30 -7.84 -13.75
CA ILE A 72 -0.94 -8.59 -13.47
C ILE A 72 -1.70 -8.88 -14.77
N ASN A 73 -1.89 -7.86 -15.59
CA ASN A 73 -2.60 -8.00 -16.87
C ASN A 73 -1.89 -8.96 -17.81
N SER A 74 -0.55 -8.93 -17.87
CA SER A 74 0.22 -9.87 -18.68
C SER A 74 -0.01 -11.31 -18.25
N ARG A 75 -0.02 -11.59 -16.93
CA ARG A 75 -0.27 -12.93 -16.40
C ARG A 75 -1.68 -13.41 -16.67
N ILE A 76 -2.67 -12.53 -16.50
CA ILE A 76 -4.07 -12.87 -16.83
C ILE A 76 -4.19 -13.24 -18.30
N LYS A 77 -3.60 -12.44 -19.22
CA LYS A 77 -3.62 -12.73 -20.65
C LYS A 77 -2.96 -14.08 -20.99
N GLU A 78 -1.87 -14.43 -20.31
CA GLU A 78 -1.22 -15.72 -20.46
C GLU A 78 -2.14 -16.87 -20.07
N TYR A 79 -2.82 -16.76 -18.92
CA TYR A 79 -3.78 -17.78 -18.46
C TYR A 79 -4.97 -17.90 -19.41
N LEU A 80 -5.51 -16.78 -19.90
CA LEU A 80 -6.60 -16.80 -20.88
C LEU A 80 -6.18 -17.52 -22.16
N LYS A 81 -5.00 -17.17 -22.71
CA LYS A 81 -4.48 -17.82 -23.92
C LYS A 81 -4.29 -19.34 -23.71
N LYS A 82 -3.83 -19.75 -22.53
CA LYS A 82 -3.67 -21.17 -22.20
C LYS A 82 -5.00 -21.93 -22.12
N ILE A 83 -6.07 -21.25 -21.72
CA ILE A 83 -7.41 -21.83 -21.72
C ILE A 83 -7.95 -21.95 -23.15
N ASP A 84 -7.71 -20.95 -24.01
CA ASP A 84 -8.16 -20.99 -25.42
C ASP A 84 -7.42 -22.07 -26.25
N GLU A 85 -6.24 -22.51 -25.81
CA GLU A 85 -5.44 -23.58 -26.44
C GLU A 85 -5.88 -25.01 -26.01
N LEU A 86 -6.76 -25.15 -25.01
CA LEU A 86 -7.29 -26.44 -24.51
C LEU A 86 -8.51 -26.91 -25.30
#